data_AF-A0A2R6CZ60-F1
#
_entry.id   AF-A0A2R6CZ60-F1
#
_cell.length_a   1.000
_cell.length_b   1.000
_cell.length_c   1.000
_cell.angle_alpha   90.00
_cell.angle_beta   90.00
_cell.angle_gamma   90.00
#
_symmetry.space_group_name_H-M   'P 1'
#
loop_
_entity.id
_entity.type
_entity.pdbx_description
1 polymer ?
#
loop_
_entity_poly.entity_id
_entity_poly.type
_entity_poly.pdbx_seq_one_letter_code
_entity_poly.pdbx_strand_id
1 'polypeptide(L)' 'MRELLDDAFEPNRWNVLTAAGVAGLLFVAYVVYPNRILQYGVWLVIFTLWMVWFVYAGVEYVYGIDS' A
#
# COMPACT_ATOMS: atom_id res chain seq x y z
N MET A 1 -10.84 -1.63 -17.13
CA MET A 1 -11.18 -1.81 -15.69
C MET A 1 -10.72 -3.15 -15.14
N ARG A 2 -10.95 -4.27 -15.85
CA ARG A 2 -10.41 -5.59 -15.47
C ARG A 2 -8.88 -5.68 -15.64
N GLU A 3 -8.34 -5.19 -16.75
CA GLU A 3 -6.88 -5.16 -17.00
C GLU A 3 -6.11 -4.29 -16.00
N LEU A 4 -6.58 -3.07 -15.69
CA LEU A 4 -6.00 -2.20 -14.64
C LEU A 4 -5.95 -2.89 -13.26
N LEU A 5 -6.98 -3.67 -12.92
CA LEU A 5 -7.00 -4.43 -11.67
C LEU A 5 -6.09 -5.66 -11.77
N ASP A 6 -6.06 -6.34 -12.92
CA ASP A 6 -5.22 -7.51 -13.14
C ASP A 6 -3.73 -7.13 -13.10
N ASP A 7 -3.31 -5.97 -13.65
CA ASP A 7 -1.95 -5.43 -13.53
C ASP A 7 -1.63 -4.94 -12.11
N ALA A 8 -2.56 -4.22 -11.46
CA ALA A 8 -2.36 -3.72 -10.10
C ALA A 8 -2.26 -4.85 -9.06
N PHE A 9 -3.01 -5.95 -9.28
CA PHE A 9 -2.98 -7.15 -8.45
C PHE A 9 -2.06 -8.24 -8.99
N GLU A 10 -1.35 -8.01 -10.11
CA GLU A 10 -0.37 -8.96 -10.58
C GLU A 10 0.69 -9.14 -9.49
N PRO A 11 1.08 -10.38 -9.13
CA PRO A 11 2.05 -10.63 -8.06
C PRO A 11 3.46 -10.14 -8.43
N ASN A 12 3.67 -8.83 -8.38
CA ASN A 12 4.97 -8.21 -8.55
C ASN A 12 5.77 -8.35 -7.25
N ARG A 13 7.10 -8.50 -7.36
CA ARG A 13 8.02 -8.50 -6.21
C ARG A 13 7.82 -7.30 -5.29
N TRP A 14 7.42 -6.16 -5.86
CA TRP A 14 7.10 -4.94 -5.12
C TRP A 14 5.80 -5.04 -4.32
N ASN A 15 4.77 -5.72 -4.84
CA ASN A 15 3.53 -5.98 -4.10
C ASN A 15 3.80 -6.89 -2.89
N VAL A 16 4.62 -7.92 -3.07
CA VAL A 16 5.04 -8.82 -1.98
C VAL A 16 5.87 -8.09 -0.92
N LEU A 17 6.85 -7.27 -1.33
CA LEU A 17 7.65 -6.47 -0.41
C LEU A 17 6.80 -5.47 0.38
N THR A 18 5.82 -4.84 -0.28
CA THR A 18 4.89 -3.91 0.38
C THR A 18 4.04 -4.66 1.40
N ALA A 19 3.44 -5.80 1.04
CA ALA A 19 2.65 -6.61 1.96
C ALA A 19 3.48 -7.10 3.17
N ALA A 20 4.71 -7.57 2.92
CA ALA A 20 5.63 -7.98 3.97
C ALA A 20 6.05 -6.81 4.87
N GLY A 21 6.29 -5.63 4.30
CA GLY A 21 6.61 -4.41 5.04
C GLY A 21 5.46 -3.94 5.93
N VAL A 22 4.23 -3.96 5.41
CA VAL A 22 3.01 -3.65 6.18
C VAL A 22 2.84 -4.64 7.34
N ALA A 23 2.96 -5.94 7.08
CA ALA A 23 2.87 -6.97 8.10
C ALA A 23 3.96 -6.79 9.18
N GLY A 24 5.20 -6.48 8.78
CA GLY A 24 6.30 -6.21 9.70
C GLY A 24 6.07 -4.96 10.57
N LEU A 25 5.60 -3.86 9.97
CA LEU A 25 5.27 -2.63 10.71
C LEU A 25 4.14 -2.86 11.71
N LEU A 26 3.10 -3.60 11.32
CA LEU A 26 2.01 -3.97 12.24
C LEU A 26 2.51 -4.89 13.34
N PHE A 27 3.34 -5.89 13.03
CA PHE A 27 3.94 -6.76 14.04
C PHE A 27 4.76 -5.95 15.06
N VAL A 28 5.57 -4.99 14.62
CA VAL A 28 6.33 -4.11 15.52
C VAL A 28 5.38 -3.25 16.37
N ALA A 29 4.35 -2.66 15.78
CA ALA A 29 3.44 -1.75 16.47
C ALA A 29 2.44 -2.43 17.43
N TYR A 30 2.12 -3.71 17.21
CA TYR A 30 1.14 -4.44 18.03
C TYR A 30 1.77 -5.51 18.93
N VAL A 31 2.90 -6.10 18.54
CA VAL A 31 3.54 -7.21 19.28
C VAL A 31 4.80 -6.74 20.01
N VAL A 32 5.72 -6.05 19.32
CA VAL A 32 7.01 -5.67 19.91
C VAL A 32 6.88 -4.47 20.85
N TYR A 33 6.16 -3.43 20.42
CA TYR A 33 5.95 -2.22 21.21
C TYR A 33 4.53 -1.67 21.06
N PRO A 34 3.56 -2.17 21.85
CA PRO A 34 2.14 -1.85 21.74
C PRO A 34 1.78 -0.46 22.28
N ASN A 35 2.35 0.59 21.69
CA ASN A 35 2.09 1.98 22.04
C ASN A 35 1.12 2.60 21.01
N ARG A 36 0.08 3.27 21.49
CA ARG A 36 -0.95 3.91 20.65
C ARG A 36 -0.38 4.93 19.67
N ILE A 37 0.67 5.67 20.05
CA ILE A 37 1.32 6.66 19.17
C ILE A 37 2.01 5.95 18.00
N LEU A 38 2.69 4.83 18.27
CA LEU A 38 3.35 4.04 17.22
C LEU A 38 2.35 3.36 16.29
N GLN A 39 1.26 2.80 16.84
CA GLN A 39 0.19 2.23 16.02
C GLN A 39 -0.43 3.27 15.09
N TYR A 40 -0.72 4.47 15.61
CA TYR A 40 -1.24 5.57 14.81
C TYR A 40 -0.25 5.99 13.72
N GLY A 41 1.04 6.13 14.06
CA GLY A 41 2.09 6.44 13.07
C GLY A 41 2.20 5.38 11.98
N VAL A 42 2.18 4.10 12.34
CA VAL A 42 2.20 2.98 11.37
C VAL A 42 0.98 3.04 10.44
N TRP A 43 -0.21 3.30 10.98
CA TRP A 43 -1.41 3.44 10.16
C TRP A 43 -1.34 4.64 9.20
N LEU A 44 -0.75 5.76 9.61
CA LEU A 44 -0.53 6.91 8.72
C LEU A 44 0.43 6.57 7.56
N VAL A 45 1.47 5.78 7.84
CA VAL A 45 2.40 5.31 6.78
C VAL A 45 1.68 4.40 5.79
N ILE A 46 0.92 3.42 6.29
CA ILE A 46 0.12 2.50 5.45
C ILE A 46 -0.88 3.30 4.60
N PHE A 47 -1.56 4.26 5.21
CA PHE A 47 -2.51 5.13 4.53
C PHE A 47 -1.85 5.96 3.44
N THR A 48 -0.63 6.47 3.67
CA THR A 48 0.11 7.25 2.69
C THR A 48 0.51 6.40 1.48
N LEU A 49 1.01 5.18 1.71
CA LEU A 49 1.30 4.23 0.63
C LEU A 49 0.04 3.93 -0.21
N TRP A 50 -1.09 3.73 0.47
CA TRP A 50 -2.36 3.52 -0.19
C TRP A 50 -2.81 4.73 -1.02
N MET A 51 -2.65 5.96 -0.50
CA MET A 51 -2.97 7.18 -1.24
C MET A 51 -2.12 7.35 -2.49
N VAL A 52 -0.82 7.04 -2.43
CA VAL A 52 0.06 7.10 -3.61
C VAL A 52 -0.43 6.15 -4.70
N TRP A 53 -0.73 4.90 -4.34
CA TRP A 53 -1.29 3.93 -5.28
C TRP A 53 -2.64 4.38 -5.83
N PHE A 54 -3.56 4.83 -4.98
CA PHE A 54 -4.89 5.27 -5.37
C PHE A 54 -4.84 6.46 -6.34
N VAL A 55 -3.96 7.43 -6.07
CA VAL A 55 -3.77 8.59 -6.96
C VAL A 55 -3.17 8.15 -8.29
N TYR A 56 -2.18 7.27 -8.28
CA TYR A 56 -1.57 6.76 -9.52
C TYR A 56 -2.61 6.05 -10.40
N ALA A 57 -3.34 5.09 -9.83
CA ALA A 57 -4.41 4.38 -10.53
C ALA A 57 -5.52 5.33 -11.01
N GLY A 58 -5.87 6.34 -10.22
CA GLY A 58 -6.84 7.37 -10.59
C GLY A 58 -6.37 8.24 -11.75
N VAL A 59 -5.10 8.66 -11.75
CA VAL A 59 -4.50 9.43 -12.84
C VAL A 59 -4.45 8.62 -14.12
N GLU A 60 -3.98 7.38 -14.05
CA GLU A 60 -3.94 6.46 -15.19
C GLU A 60 -5.35 6.26 -15.78
N TYR A 61 -6.36 6.05 -14.93
CA TYR A 61 -7.74 5.90 -15.36
C TYR A 61 -8.33 7.17 -16.00
N VAL A 62 -8.09 8.35 -15.43
CA VAL A 62 -8.67 9.61 -15.93
C VAL A 62 -8.00 10.09 -17.20
N TYR A 63 -6.68 9.96 -17.28
CA TYR A 63 -5.89 10.52 -18.37
C TYR A 63 -5.56 9.49 -19.45
N GLY A 64 -5.87 8.20 -19.25
CA GLY A 64 -5.62 7.15 -20.24
C GLY A 64 -4.14 7.07 -20.63
N ILE A 65 -3.25 7.30 -19.67
CA ILE A 65 -1.81 7.17 -19.89
C ILE A 65 -1.51 5.67 -19.86
N ASP A 66 -1.94 4.96 -20.90
CA ASP A 66 -1.43 3.63 -21.22
C ASP A 66 0.07 3.81 -21.51
N SER A 67 0.92 3.33 -20.59
CA SER A 67 2.37 3.31 -20.78
C SER A 67 2.79 2.23 -21.76
#